data_AF-A0A8J7Q0R2-F1
#
_entry.id   AF-A0A8J7Q0R2-F1
#
_cell.length_a   1.000
_cell.length_b   1.000
_cell.length_c   1.000
_cell.angle_alpha   90.00
_cell.angle_beta   90.00
_cell.angle_gamma   90.00
#
_symmetry.space_group_name_H-M   'P 1'
#
loop_
_entity.id
_entity.type
_entity.pdbx_description
1 polymer ?
#
loop_
_entity_poly.entity_id
_entity_poly.type
_entity_poly.pdbx_seq_one_letter_code
_entity_poly.pdbx_strand_id
1 'polypeptide(L)'
;MPRKKLNYQEGTCFFVPLENGEYGRGIVARLRGDGVVFGYFFGPALRKPEGDFKGLLAKDAALVGKFGDPGLLEKTWPIQGQLPDWNRAKWPLPPLYREDDDESKVIISHYDDLNMEFLYEEKCPVENAKELPEDALFGYVAAEIRLAMLLTS
;
A
#
# COMPACT_ATOMS: atom_id res chain seq x y z
N MET A 1 -12.40 23.68 1.34
CA MET A 1 -13.37 22.75 0.70
C MET A 1 -13.93 21.84 1.78
N PRO A 2 -15.24 21.51 1.78
CA PRO A 2 -15.79 20.57 2.75
C PRO A 2 -15.11 19.19 2.60
N ARG A 3 -14.78 18.55 3.72
CA ARG A 3 -14.14 17.22 3.76
C ARG A 3 -15.10 16.22 3.10
N LYS A 4 -14.76 15.73 1.92
CA LYS A 4 -15.54 14.71 1.19
C LYS A 4 -15.61 13.47 2.09
N LYS A 5 -16.81 12.91 2.31
CA LYS A 5 -16.99 11.75 3.20
C LYS A 5 -16.21 10.56 2.64
N LEU A 6 -15.28 10.02 3.43
CA LEU A 6 -14.51 8.84 3.03
C LEU A 6 -15.44 7.64 2.83
N ASN A 7 -15.22 6.91 1.74
CA ASN A 7 -15.92 5.68 1.36
C ASN A 7 -15.07 4.42 1.63
N TYR A 8 -13.96 4.57 2.36
CA TYR A 8 -13.04 3.49 2.71
C TYR A 8 -12.54 3.69 4.15
N GLN A 9 -12.05 2.60 4.72
CA GLN A 9 -11.50 2.49 6.07
C GLN A 9 -10.41 1.41 6.12
N GLU A 10 -9.74 1.23 7.26
CA GLU A 10 -8.87 0.06 7.45
C GLU A 10 -9.60 -1.24 7.12
N GLY A 11 -8.93 -2.15 6.41
CA GLY A 11 -9.49 -3.39 5.89
C GLY A 11 -10.36 -3.24 4.65
N THR A 12 -10.49 -2.05 4.06
CA THR A 12 -11.16 -1.90 2.76
C THR A 12 -10.40 -2.64 1.67
N CYS A 13 -11.13 -3.50 0.96
CA CYS A 13 -10.67 -4.27 -0.19
C CYS A 13 -11.08 -3.55 -1.48
N PHE A 14 -10.12 -3.34 -2.37
CA PHE A 14 -10.32 -2.60 -3.62
C PHE A 14 -9.52 -3.21 -4.77
N PHE A 15 -9.84 -2.77 -5.98
CA PHE A 15 -9.15 -3.17 -7.20
C PHE A 15 -8.39 -1.99 -7.78
N VAL A 16 -7.14 -2.22 -8.16
CA VAL A 16 -6.26 -1.25 -8.80
C VAL A 16 -6.27 -1.51 -10.29
N PRO A 17 -6.78 -0.60 -11.13
CA PRO A 17 -6.69 -0.72 -12.58
C PRO A 17 -5.22 -0.78 -13.01
N LEU A 18 -4.90 -1.70 -13.91
CA LEU A 18 -3.59 -1.83 -14.54
C LEU A 18 -3.67 -1.31 -15.98
N GLU A 19 -2.56 -0.86 -16.55
CA GLU A 19 -2.54 -0.26 -17.90
C GLU A 19 -3.05 -1.19 -19.00
N ASN A 20 -2.93 -2.51 -18.81
CA ASN A 20 -3.40 -3.54 -19.75
C ASN A 20 -4.92 -3.81 -19.66
N GLY A 21 -5.66 -3.07 -18.81
CA GLY A 21 -7.09 -3.26 -18.58
C GLY A 21 -7.44 -4.38 -17.60
N GLU A 22 -6.44 -5.02 -16.99
CA GLU A 22 -6.63 -5.92 -15.85
C GLU A 22 -6.61 -5.16 -14.52
N TYR A 23 -6.73 -5.90 -13.42
CA TYR A 23 -6.84 -5.35 -12.08
C TYR A 23 -5.93 -6.09 -11.11
N GLY A 24 -5.16 -5.35 -10.34
CA GLY A 24 -4.56 -5.84 -9.10
C GLY A 24 -5.55 -5.75 -7.94
N ARG A 25 -5.28 -6.47 -6.86
CA ARG A 25 -6.05 -6.37 -5.60
C ARG A 25 -5.29 -5.49 -4.61
N GLY A 26 -6.02 -4.72 -3.81
CA GLY A 26 -5.46 -3.86 -2.78
C GLY A 26 -6.24 -3.92 -1.46
N ILE A 27 -5.52 -3.81 -0.35
CA ILE A 27 -6.09 -3.71 1.00
C ILE A 27 -5.56 -2.45 1.68
N VAL A 28 -6.46 -1.63 2.19
CA VAL A 28 -6.14 -0.47 3.04
C VAL A 28 -5.72 -0.98 4.42
N ALA A 29 -4.49 -0.68 4.83
CA ALA A 29 -3.99 -1.12 6.13
C ALA A 29 -3.95 -0.02 7.19
N ARG A 30 -3.55 1.20 6.83
CA ARG A 30 -3.54 2.36 7.75
C ARG A 30 -3.99 3.62 7.05
N LEU A 31 -4.53 4.57 7.83
CA LEU A 31 -5.00 5.88 7.37
C LEU A 31 -4.35 6.99 8.20
N ARG A 32 -3.78 8.00 7.54
CA ARG A 32 -3.18 9.16 8.22
C ARG A 32 -4.20 10.26 8.47
N GLY A 33 -5.30 10.24 7.73
CA GLY A 33 -6.42 11.19 7.87
C GLY A 33 -6.31 12.46 7.03
N ASP A 34 -5.22 12.61 6.26
CA ASP A 34 -4.94 13.74 5.35
C ASP A 34 -4.86 13.32 3.87
N GLY A 35 -5.35 12.12 3.55
CA GLY A 35 -5.34 11.55 2.20
C GLY A 35 -4.18 10.60 1.92
N VAL A 36 -3.26 10.41 2.89
CA VAL A 36 -2.25 9.35 2.81
C VAL A 36 -2.77 8.06 3.43
N VAL A 37 -2.59 6.98 2.66
CA VAL A 37 -2.98 5.61 2.98
C VAL A 37 -1.75 4.73 2.91
N PHE A 38 -1.64 3.75 3.80
CA PHE A 38 -0.70 2.64 3.65
C PHE A 38 -1.47 1.38 3.30
N GLY A 39 -1.00 0.63 2.32
CA GLY A 39 -1.69 -0.57 1.85
C GLY A 39 -0.79 -1.63 1.25
N TYR A 40 -1.44 -2.76 1.03
CA TYR A 40 -0.86 -3.99 0.50
C TYR A 40 -1.54 -4.33 -0.82
N PHE A 41 -0.75 -4.67 -1.83
CA PHE A 41 -1.21 -4.92 -3.19
C PHE A 41 -0.81 -6.32 -3.65
N PHE A 42 -1.70 -6.98 -4.39
CA PHE A 42 -1.63 -8.41 -4.66
C PHE A 42 -1.93 -8.74 -6.12
N GLY A 43 -1.20 -9.73 -6.63
CA GLY A 43 -1.54 -10.47 -7.84
C GLY A 43 -2.28 -11.77 -7.55
N PRO A 44 -2.56 -12.60 -8.58
CA PRO A 44 -2.33 -12.30 -9.99
C PRO A 44 -3.25 -11.18 -10.49
N ALA A 45 -2.92 -10.62 -11.66
CA ALA A 45 -3.80 -9.69 -12.35
C ALA A 45 -5.13 -10.37 -12.72
N LEU A 46 -6.23 -9.62 -12.59
CA LEU A 46 -7.60 -10.09 -12.80
C LEU A 46 -8.20 -9.38 -14.01
N ARG A 47 -8.87 -10.12 -14.90
CA ARG A 47 -9.54 -9.54 -16.08
C ARG A 47 -10.72 -8.62 -15.76
N LYS A 48 -11.22 -8.68 -14.53
CA LYS A 48 -12.36 -7.91 -14.02
C LYS A 48 -12.07 -7.49 -12.58
N PRO A 49 -12.66 -6.40 -12.07
CA PRO A 49 -12.54 -5.99 -10.68
C PRO A 49 -13.45 -6.86 -9.79
N GLU A 50 -13.24 -8.18 -9.85
CA GLU A 50 -13.99 -9.20 -9.13
C GLU A 50 -13.01 -10.28 -8.68
N GLY A 51 -13.05 -10.65 -7.40
CA GLY A 51 -12.15 -11.67 -6.87
C GLY A 51 -12.24 -11.81 -5.36
N ASP A 52 -11.70 -12.91 -4.84
CA ASP A 52 -11.65 -13.13 -3.40
C ASP A 52 -10.41 -12.45 -2.78
N PHE A 53 -10.58 -11.93 -1.56
CA PHE A 53 -9.50 -11.42 -0.71
C PHE A 53 -9.19 -12.37 0.45
N LYS A 54 -9.96 -13.46 0.59
CA LYS A 54 -9.76 -14.48 1.60
C LYS A 54 -8.41 -15.18 1.41
N GLY A 55 -7.71 -15.37 2.51
CA GLY A 55 -6.42 -16.06 2.52
C GLY A 55 -5.23 -15.20 2.10
N LEU A 56 -5.43 -13.94 1.69
CA LEU A 56 -4.32 -13.01 1.47
C LEU A 56 -3.61 -12.71 2.80
N LEU A 57 -2.29 -12.76 2.78
CA LEU A 57 -1.42 -12.44 3.92
C LEU A 57 -0.51 -11.27 3.55
N ALA A 58 -0.18 -10.41 4.50
CA ALA A 58 0.71 -9.27 4.29
C ALA A 58 2.03 -9.63 3.59
N LYS A 59 2.61 -10.79 3.93
CA LYS A 59 3.86 -11.30 3.36
C LYS A 59 3.77 -11.74 1.89
N ASP A 60 2.57 -11.96 1.37
CA ASP A 60 2.35 -12.41 -0.01
C ASP A 60 2.06 -11.23 -0.95
N ALA A 61 2.18 -9.99 -0.44
CA ALA A 61 1.95 -8.79 -1.22
C ALA A 61 3.07 -8.59 -2.24
N ALA A 62 2.68 -8.26 -3.48
CA ALA A 62 3.61 -7.90 -4.55
C ALA A 62 4.17 -6.50 -4.35
N LEU A 63 3.35 -5.57 -3.82
CA LEU A 63 3.74 -4.20 -3.50
C LEU A 63 3.16 -3.82 -2.15
N VAL A 64 3.96 -3.11 -1.36
CA VAL A 64 3.57 -2.58 -0.04
C VAL A 64 4.08 -1.15 0.04
N GLY A 65 3.26 -0.21 0.51
CA GLY A 65 3.73 1.17 0.64
C GLY A 65 2.63 2.20 0.88
N LYS A 66 3.06 3.46 0.98
CA LYS A 66 2.18 4.61 1.13
C LYS A 66 1.72 5.10 -0.23
N PHE A 67 0.45 5.45 -0.34
CA PHE A 67 -0.14 6.01 -1.55
C PHE A 67 -1.19 7.08 -1.23
N GLY A 68 -1.45 7.96 -2.20
CA GLY A 68 -2.53 8.93 -2.12
C GLY A 68 -3.90 8.29 -2.36
N ASP A 69 -4.91 8.73 -1.62
CA ASP A 69 -6.30 8.25 -1.72
C ASP A 69 -7.15 8.65 -2.95
N PRO A 70 -6.74 9.49 -3.94
CA PRO A 70 -7.66 9.90 -5.00
C PRO A 70 -8.28 8.73 -5.77
N GLY A 71 -7.54 7.64 -5.96
CA GLY A 71 -8.05 6.43 -6.61
C GLY A 71 -9.27 5.84 -5.89
N LEU A 72 -9.24 5.82 -4.55
CA LEU A 72 -10.33 5.34 -3.70
C LEU A 72 -11.47 6.37 -3.59
N LEU A 73 -11.12 7.65 -3.43
CA LEU A 73 -12.06 8.74 -3.19
C LEU A 73 -12.90 9.07 -4.43
N GLU A 74 -12.27 9.08 -5.61
CA GLU A 74 -12.94 9.33 -6.89
C GLU A 74 -13.52 8.06 -7.53
N LYS A 75 -13.42 6.92 -6.82
CA LYS A 75 -13.97 5.61 -7.24
C LYS A 75 -13.42 5.11 -8.58
N THR A 76 -12.23 5.56 -8.96
CA THR A 76 -11.51 4.97 -10.11
C THR A 76 -10.93 3.61 -9.74
N TRP A 77 -10.70 3.36 -8.44
CA TRP A 77 -10.39 2.06 -7.87
C TRP A 77 -11.68 1.44 -7.30
N PRO A 78 -12.25 0.41 -7.96
CA PRO A 78 -13.49 -0.20 -7.48
C PRO A 78 -13.30 -0.79 -6.08
N ILE A 79 -14.17 -0.40 -5.14
CA ILE A 79 -14.18 -0.95 -3.78
C ILE A 79 -15.12 -2.16 -3.75
N GLN A 80 -14.61 -3.31 -3.33
CA GLN A 80 -15.41 -4.52 -3.14
C GLN A 80 -16.14 -4.52 -1.79
N GLY A 81 -15.50 -3.98 -0.76
CA GLY A 81 -16.04 -3.96 0.60
C GLY A 81 -14.96 -4.07 1.66
N GLN A 82 -15.25 -4.77 2.75
CA GLN A 82 -14.37 -4.95 3.90
C GLN A 82 -13.78 -6.36 3.90
N LEU A 83 -12.52 -6.51 4.32
CA LEU A 83 -11.94 -7.81 4.63
C LEU A 83 -12.68 -8.40 5.85
N PRO A 84 -13.38 -9.55 5.72
CA PRO A 84 -14.25 -10.08 6.78
C PRO A 84 -13.53 -10.32 8.11
N ASP A 85 -12.29 -10.82 8.07
CA ASP A 85 -11.47 -11.12 9.23
C ASP A 85 -10.38 -10.07 9.46
N TRP A 86 -10.71 -8.79 9.23
CA TRP A 86 -9.76 -7.69 9.44
C TRP A 86 -9.18 -7.74 10.85
N ASN A 87 -7.86 -7.87 10.93
CA ASN A 87 -7.12 -7.80 12.17
C ASN A 87 -5.83 -7.03 11.91
N ARG A 88 -5.74 -5.83 12.48
CA ARG A 88 -4.61 -4.92 12.37
C ARG A 88 -3.24 -5.59 12.54
N ALA A 89 -3.12 -6.53 13.49
CA ALA A 89 -1.88 -7.24 13.77
C ALA A 89 -1.43 -8.19 12.65
N LYS A 90 -2.34 -8.63 11.77
CA LYS A 90 -2.02 -9.43 10.57
C LYS A 90 -1.56 -8.56 9.39
N TRP A 91 -1.69 -7.25 9.51
CA TRP A 91 -1.41 -6.25 8.48
C TRP A 91 -0.61 -5.10 9.09
N PRO A 92 0.64 -5.35 9.53
CA PRO A 92 1.45 -4.37 10.27
C PRO A 92 1.82 -3.17 9.40
N LEU A 93 2.22 -2.05 10.02
CA LEU A 93 3.05 -1.04 9.35
C LEU A 93 4.51 -1.34 9.69
N PRO A 94 5.28 -2.01 8.80
CA PRO A 94 6.70 -2.22 9.05
C PRO A 94 7.47 -0.89 8.94
N PRO A 95 8.71 -0.83 9.43
CA PRO A 95 9.63 0.23 9.07
C PRO A 95 9.79 0.32 7.55
N LEU A 96 10.02 1.52 7.04
CA LEU A 96 10.16 1.77 5.61
C LEU A 96 11.58 2.22 5.31
N TYR A 97 12.18 1.78 4.20
CA TYR A 97 13.55 2.14 3.85
C TYR A 97 13.60 3.17 2.72
N ARG A 98 14.60 4.05 2.73
CA ARG A 98 14.99 4.86 1.57
C ARG A 98 16.51 4.87 1.41
N GLU A 99 16.95 5.10 0.19
CA GLU A 99 18.37 5.24 -0.14
C GLU A 99 18.96 6.47 0.57
N ASP A 100 20.20 6.35 1.05
CA ASP A 100 21.03 7.47 1.53
C ASP A 100 21.97 7.91 0.40
N ASP A 101 22.52 9.11 0.47
CA ASP A 101 23.53 9.58 -0.50
C ASP A 101 24.78 8.67 -0.52
N ASP A 102 25.01 7.93 0.56
CA ASP A 102 26.00 6.85 0.66
C ASP A 102 25.37 5.53 0.21
N GLU A 103 25.72 5.06 -1.00
CA GLU A 103 25.22 3.82 -1.61
C GLU A 103 25.40 2.56 -0.74
N SER A 104 26.26 2.60 0.28
CA SER A 104 26.44 1.48 1.22
C SER A 104 25.39 1.42 2.33
N LYS A 105 24.58 2.47 2.49
CA LYS A 105 23.63 2.65 3.58
C LYS A 105 22.23 2.97 3.08
N VAL A 106 21.28 2.69 3.96
CA VAL A 106 19.88 3.02 3.82
C VAL A 106 19.41 3.71 5.09
N ILE A 107 18.43 4.58 4.96
CA ILE A 107 17.70 5.17 6.08
C ILE A 107 16.45 4.32 6.30
N ILE A 108 16.25 3.85 7.52
CA ILE A 108 15.03 3.15 7.93
C ILE A 108 14.19 4.11 8.77
N SER A 109 13.01 4.46 8.27
CA SER A 109 12.01 5.29 8.94
C SER A 109 11.03 4.44 9.73
N HIS A 110 10.84 4.78 11.00
CA HIS A 110 9.84 4.16 11.87
C HIS A 110 8.65 5.09 12.04
N TYR A 111 7.44 4.53 11.92
CA TYR A 111 6.19 5.27 12.01
C TYR A 111 5.31 4.69 13.11
N ASP A 112 4.52 5.55 13.74
CA ASP A 112 3.50 5.16 14.68
C ASP A 112 2.44 4.33 13.94
N ASP A 113 2.19 3.12 14.44
CA ASP A 113 1.26 2.22 13.79
C ASP A 113 -0.17 2.77 13.80
N LEU A 114 -0.57 3.59 14.78
CA LEU A 114 -1.93 4.12 14.95
C LEU A 114 -2.28 5.14 13.86
N ASN A 115 -1.40 6.12 13.66
CA ASN A 115 -1.69 7.32 12.86
C ASN A 115 -0.68 7.58 11.73
N MET A 116 0.34 6.73 11.54
CA MET A 116 1.43 6.92 10.59
C MET A 116 2.24 8.21 10.80
N GLU A 117 2.28 8.74 12.02
CA GLU A 117 3.20 9.82 12.38
C GLU A 117 4.63 9.29 12.42
N PHE A 118 5.57 10.10 11.95
CA PHE A 118 6.98 9.76 12.02
C PHE A 118 7.45 9.70 13.47
N LEU A 119 8.19 8.65 13.83
CA LEU A 119 8.77 8.48 15.15
C LEU A 119 10.26 8.83 15.15
N TYR A 120 11.05 8.09 14.39
CA TYR A 120 12.49 8.27 14.27
C TYR A 120 13.03 7.57 13.03
N GLU A 121 14.30 7.83 12.72
CA GLU A 121 15.02 7.15 11.64
C GLU A 121 16.40 6.67 12.11
N GLU A 122 16.90 5.63 11.47
CA GLU A 122 18.23 5.09 11.71
C GLU A 122 18.95 4.75 10.40
N LYS A 123 20.28 4.87 10.38
CA LYS A 123 21.10 4.47 9.24
C LYS A 123 21.57 3.03 9.43
N CYS A 124 21.27 2.18 8.46
CA CYS A 124 21.65 0.78 8.46
C CYS A 124 22.41 0.42 7.17
N PRO A 125 23.22 -0.66 7.18
CA PRO A 125 23.71 -1.26 5.94
C PRO A 125 22.55 -1.66 5.03
N VAL A 126 22.73 -1.53 3.71
CA VAL A 126 21.72 -1.85 2.69
C VAL A 126 21.14 -3.28 2.81
N GLU A 127 21.94 -4.22 3.32
CA GLU A 127 21.53 -5.61 3.51
C GLU A 127 20.34 -5.77 4.47
N ASN A 128 20.17 -4.84 5.42
CA ASN A 128 19.09 -4.87 6.42
C ASN A 128 17.74 -4.38 5.86
N ALA A 129 17.71 -3.80 4.65
CA ALA A 129 16.49 -3.25 4.06
C ALA A 129 15.88 -4.12 2.95
N LYS A 130 16.48 -5.26 2.60
CA LYS A 130 16.05 -6.09 1.45
C LYS A 130 14.58 -6.53 1.51
N GLU A 131 14.01 -6.65 2.70
CA GLU A 131 12.63 -7.09 2.92
C GLU A 131 11.69 -5.94 3.32
N LEU A 132 12.21 -4.72 3.50
CA LEU A 132 11.40 -3.58 3.90
C LEU A 132 10.74 -2.94 2.68
N PRO A 133 9.54 -2.36 2.81
CA PRO A 133 8.96 -1.57 1.75
C PRO A 133 9.70 -0.23 1.63
N GLU A 134 9.68 0.32 0.42
CA GLU A 134 10.25 1.65 0.16
C GLU A 134 9.46 2.74 0.88
N ASP A 135 10.17 3.68 1.49
CA ASP A 135 9.67 4.88 2.13
C ASP A 135 9.34 5.96 1.09
N ALA A 136 8.42 5.62 0.19
CA ALA A 136 7.91 6.51 -0.85
C ALA A 136 6.42 6.78 -0.64
N LEU A 137 5.97 7.98 -1.02
CA LEU A 137 4.54 8.28 -1.17
C LEU A 137 4.19 8.21 -2.65
N PHE A 138 3.57 7.11 -3.05
CA PHE A 138 3.12 6.95 -4.43
C PHE A 138 1.90 7.84 -4.71
N GLY A 139 1.92 8.56 -5.83
CA GLY A 139 0.67 8.99 -6.44
C GLY A 139 -0.16 7.75 -6.81
N TYR A 140 -1.49 7.85 -6.82
CA TYR A 140 -2.34 6.70 -7.13
C TYR A 140 -2.00 6.09 -8.51
N VAL A 141 -1.75 6.91 -9.53
CA VAL A 141 -1.26 6.44 -10.85
C VAL A 141 0.10 5.75 -10.78
N ALA A 142 1.02 6.22 -9.93
CA ALA A 142 2.31 5.58 -9.75
C ALA A 142 2.16 4.18 -9.10
N ALA A 143 1.20 4.02 -8.19
CA ALA A 143 0.87 2.71 -7.62
C ALA A 143 0.28 1.75 -8.68
N GLU A 144 -0.57 2.24 -9.58
CA GLU A 144 -1.09 1.46 -10.73
C GLU A 144 0.05 0.95 -11.62
N ILE A 145 0.92 1.86 -12.06
CA ILE A 145 2.06 1.57 -12.94
C ILE A 145 3.03 0.57 -12.28
N ARG A 146 3.40 0.81 -11.03
CA ARG A 146 4.35 -0.06 -10.31
C ARG A 146 3.78 -1.45 -10.07
N LEU A 147 2.49 -1.54 -9.71
CA LEU A 147 1.83 -2.81 -9.56
C LEU A 147 1.73 -3.56 -10.89
N ALA A 148 1.44 -2.87 -12.00
CA ALA A 148 1.40 -3.49 -13.31
C ALA A 148 2.76 -4.15 -13.65
N MET A 149 3.87 -3.43 -13.51
CA MET A 149 5.21 -3.99 -13.75
C MET A 149 5.49 -5.26 -12.95
N LEU A 150 5.02 -5.32 -11.69
CA LEU A 150 5.23 -6.48 -10.81
C LEU A 150 4.35 -7.68 -11.15
N LEU A 151 3.19 -7.45 -11.78
CA LEU A 151 2.21 -8.51 -12.09
C LEU A 151 2.26 -9.00 -13.53
N THR A 152 2.89 -8.24 -14.43
CA THR A 152 2.96 -8.57 -15.87
C THR A 152 4.36 -8.98 -16.34
N SER A 153 5.31 -9.15 -15.41
CA SER A 153 6.67 -9.64 -15.70
C SER A 153 6.76 -11.16 -15.80
#